data_AF-A0A1Y3AJ94-F1
#
_entry.id   AF-A0A1Y3AJ94-F1
#
_cell.length_a   1.000
_cell.length_b   1.000
_cell.length_c   1.000
_cell.angle_alpha   90.00
_cell.angle_beta   90.00
_cell.angle_gamma   90.00
#
_symmetry.space_group_name_H-M   'P 1'
#
loop_
_entity.id
_entity.type
_entity.pdbx_description
1 polymer ?
#
loop_
_entity_poly.entity_id
_entity_poly.type
_entity_poly.pdbx_seq_one_letter_code
_entity_poly.pdbx_strand_id
1 'polypeptide(L)'
;MAETATGVDAGGSGGLAESVRDVIRYIPDGTSMPEEMWSPRHRNILISIAVQVPLLIGLGLYNGTESFTGAQIPATPLWMLGGFVAVILGTGALASWSRLGRRQRTVLSAFSLMTVSMAMVKLSGGYIEAHFSFFVFIGVLALYEDWLPFAVGVVYVAVGHGAFSLIDSSLVYNHTAAIQNPIVWGGIHAVFVLALASALMVNWYSIEKSREAAREQLELAERKQAEIQDVEAAKAEVEERREEVERLNSHLETKADDYSAAMGRAADGDLTVRLDAESESEAMAQIGAAFNEMMEDIDAAMGEVRSFAQDVSTASADTVDGVETASDRSEAVSRSVTEIAEGADEQREMLRQVSDEMNDLSATIEEVASSTETVVSVAEQTADIADEGEETAEAAIGRVEESREALDSAAGTVQQLDDRMEDIGEIVDLIGDIAEQTNLLALNANIEAARAGGSGGGSDGFAVVADEVKQLAEETQDAATEIEELIGATQSQTEGTVEAVRSAEENIAAGADAVEDAADAFARVSENAAETDEGIREISRATDDQAASTEETVSMAEEVAEISGSTADEADAVAEAADEQLTAMSEATTAAGSLAEQAERLGSLVRDFNVSGGGTGPASGPGPSAAVGDGGQRE
;
A
#
# COMPACT_ATOMS: atom_id res chain seq x y z
N MET A 1 -15.47 58.94 21.42
CA MET A 1 -16.74 59.61 21.75
C MET A 1 -17.15 60.35 20.49
N ALA A 2 -17.95 59.66 19.68
CA ALA A 2 -19.40 59.84 19.61
C ALA A 2 -19.68 61.10 18.79
N GLU A 3 -20.41 61.07 17.69
CA GLU A 3 -21.31 60.08 17.08
C GLU A 3 -21.52 60.67 15.67
N THR A 4 -21.37 59.90 14.59
CA THR A 4 -22.47 59.24 13.89
C THR A 4 -23.63 60.20 13.57
N ALA A 5 -24.27 60.19 12.44
CA ALA A 5 -24.27 59.33 11.27
C ALA A 5 -25.50 59.79 10.48
N THR A 6 -25.51 59.45 9.19
CA THR A 6 -26.65 58.92 8.43
C THR A 6 -28.01 59.64 8.46
N GLY A 7 -28.63 59.71 7.29
CA GLY A 7 -30.08 59.76 7.24
C GLY A 7 -30.64 60.32 5.94
N VAL A 8 -30.42 59.59 4.86
CA VAL A 8 -31.33 59.55 3.70
C VAL A 8 -32.72 59.16 4.23
N ASP A 9 -33.81 59.84 3.87
CA ASP A 9 -34.79 59.31 2.90
C ASP A 9 -36.14 60.06 2.83
N ALA A 10 -36.63 60.10 1.60
CA ALA A 10 -37.97 60.15 1.02
C ALA A 10 -39.22 60.65 1.78
N GLY A 11 -40.05 61.41 1.04
CA GLY A 11 -41.50 61.42 1.25
C GLY A 11 -42.31 62.49 0.51
N GLY A 12 -42.18 62.63 -0.81
CA GLY A 12 -42.99 63.56 -1.59
C GLY A 12 -44.46 63.16 -1.71
N SER A 13 -45.38 63.98 -1.21
CA SER A 13 -46.78 64.12 -1.69
C SER A 13 -47.45 65.31 -1.01
N GLY A 14 -46.98 66.50 -1.35
CA GLY A 14 -47.62 67.74 -0.94
C GLY A 14 -47.43 68.87 -1.94
N GLY A 15 -47.10 68.60 -3.21
CA GLY A 15 -46.73 69.64 -4.20
C GLY A 15 -47.74 70.78 -4.39
N LEU A 16 -49.01 70.58 -4.05
CA LEU A 16 -50.01 71.66 -3.95
C LEU A 16 -49.95 72.40 -2.60
N ALA A 17 -49.77 71.68 -1.50
CA ALA A 17 -49.58 72.28 -0.18
C ALA A 17 -48.25 73.05 -0.06
N GLU A 18 -47.21 72.60 -0.75
CA GLU A 18 -45.89 73.22 -0.82
C GLU A 18 -45.90 74.44 -1.76
N SER A 19 -46.60 74.35 -2.91
CA SER A 19 -46.87 75.54 -3.74
C SER A 19 -47.68 76.62 -3.03
N VAL A 20 -48.69 76.23 -2.22
CA VAL A 20 -49.45 77.18 -1.40
C VAL A 20 -48.59 77.74 -0.27
N ARG A 21 -47.74 76.91 0.35
CA ARG A 21 -46.81 77.35 1.40
C ARG A 21 -45.73 78.29 0.84
N ASP A 22 -45.28 78.07 -0.38
CA ASP A 22 -44.40 78.99 -1.12
C ASP A 22 -45.11 80.29 -1.44
N VAL A 23 -46.33 80.27 -2.00
CA VAL A 23 -47.08 81.52 -2.24
C VAL A 23 -47.30 82.30 -0.94
N ILE A 24 -47.61 81.64 0.18
CA ILE A 24 -47.74 82.28 1.50
C ILE A 24 -46.41 82.85 1.98
N ARG A 25 -45.29 82.17 1.75
CA ARG A 25 -43.94 82.66 2.07
C ARG A 25 -43.62 83.96 1.34
N TYR A 26 -44.14 84.12 0.13
CA TYR A 26 -43.92 85.29 -0.73
C TYR A 26 -45.00 86.38 -0.61
N ILE A 27 -45.96 86.28 0.33
CA ILE A 27 -46.86 87.41 0.63
C ILE A 27 -46.10 88.42 1.49
N PRO A 28 -45.82 89.64 0.99
CA PRO A 28 -44.98 90.59 1.71
C PRO A 28 -45.76 91.15 2.90
N ASP A 29 -45.08 91.15 4.05
CA ASP A 29 -45.68 91.39 5.35
C ASP A 29 -45.23 92.75 5.95
N GLY A 30 -44.63 93.60 5.12
CA GLY A 30 -44.12 94.93 5.47
C GLY A 30 -42.83 94.94 6.30
N THR A 31 -42.27 93.78 6.67
CA THR A 31 -41.03 93.69 7.48
C THR A 31 -39.76 93.49 6.67
N SER A 32 -39.88 92.99 5.43
CA SER A 32 -38.75 92.72 4.52
C SER A 32 -38.06 93.98 3.99
N MET A 33 -38.67 95.17 4.14
CA MET A 33 -38.11 96.43 3.64
C MET A 33 -37.20 97.10 4.69
N PRO A 34 -35.91 97.35 4.36
CA PRO A 34 -35.01 98.17 5.16
C PRO A 34 -35.60 99.53 5.58
N GLU A 35 -35.29 100.00 6.79
CA GLU A 35 -35.81 101.28 7.33
C GLU A 35 -35.45 102.48 6.44
N GLU A 36 -34.28 102.44 5.81
CA GLU A 36 -33.79 103.45 4.87
C GLU A 36 -34.64 103.58 3.59
N MET A 37 -35.33 102.51 3.16
CA MET A 37 -36.30 102.57 2.06
C MET A 37 -37.74 102.82 2.55
N TRP A 38 -38.11 102.26 3.71
CA TRP A 38 -39.45 102.39 4.26
C TRP A 38 -39.74 103.81 4.76
N SER A 39 -38.80 104.44 5.46
CA SER A 39 -38.99 105.75 6.10
C SER A 39 -39.27 106.88 5.08
N PRO A 40 -38.53 107.01 3.95
CA PRO A 40 -38.87 107.95 2.90
C PRO A 40 -40.24 107.69 2.25
N ARG A 41 -40.59 106.42 1.98
CA ARG A 41 -41.89 106.06 1.40
C ARG A 41 -43.05 106.40 2.33
N HIS A 42 -42.92 106.04 3.61
CA HIS A 42 -43.93 106.33 4.62
C HIS A 42 -44.12 107.84 4.80
N ARG A 43 -43.03 108.61 4.86
CA ARG A 43 -43.07 110.08 4.89
C ARG A 43 -43.78 110.66 3.67
N ASN A 44 -43.48 110.18 2.47
CA ASN A 44 -44.11 110.66 1.23
C ASN A 44 -45.61 110.37 1.20
N ILE A 45 -46.04 109.23 1.73
CA ILE A 45 -47.46 108.88 1.85
C ILE A 45 -48.16 109.80 2.87
N LEU A 46 -47.55 110.09 4.01
CA LEU A 46 -48.10 111.07 4.96
C LEU A 46 -48.21 112.48 4.37
N ILE A 47 -47.21 112.90 3.59
CA ILE A 47 -47.25 114.16 2.84
C ILE A 47 -48.42 114.12 1.85
N SER A 48 -48.61 113.01 1.13
CA SER A 48 -49.73 112.87 0.20
C SER A 48 -51.09 113.03 0.89
N ILE A 49 -51.28 112.46 2.08
CA ILE A 49 -52.51 112.65 2.89
C ILE A 49 -52.68 114.12 3.26
N ALA A 50 -51.63 114.76 3.78
CA ALA A 50 -51.69 116.16 4.23
C ALA A 50 -52.01 117.13 3.08
N VAL A 51 -51.48 116.88 1.87
CA VAL A 51 -51.73 117.69 0.67
C VAL A 51 -53.20 117.65 0.22
N GLN A 52 -53.92 116.57 0.51
CA GLN A 52 -55.35 116.46 0.14
C GLN A 52 -56.25 117.27 1.06
N VAL A 53 -55.82 117.62 2.28
CA VAL A 53 -56.69 118.33 3.25
C VAL A 53 -57.09 119.73 2.76
N PRO A 54 -56.19 120.59 2.26
CA PRO A 54 -56.58 121.86 1.65
C PRO A 54 -57.52 121.69 0.44
N LEU A 55 -57.30 120.64 -0.37
CA LEU A 55 -58.16 120.34 -1.52
C LEU A 55 -59.58 119.96 -1.07
N LEU A 56 -59.70 119.12 -0.03
CA LEU A 56 -60.99 118.74 0.56
C LEU A 56 -61.73 119.93 1.19
N ILE A 57 -61.01 120.82 1.88
CA ILE A 57 -61.58 122.04 2.44
C ILE A 57 -62.10 122.95 1.32
N GLY A 58 -61.29 123.14 0.27
CA GLY A 58 -61.71 123.91 -0.91
C GLY A 58 -62.95 123.33 -1.57
N LEU A 59 -62.98 122.01 -1.78
CA LEU A 59 -64.09 121.29 -2.38
C LEU A 59 -65.36 121.36 -1.51
N GLY A 60 -65.24 121.16 -0.19
CA GLY A 60 -66.39 121.13 0.71
C GLY A 60 -66.97 122.51 1.07
N LEU A 61 -66.18 123.59 0.94
CA LEU A 61 -66.66 124.96 1.07
C LEU A 61 -67.29 125.49 -0.24
N TYR A 62 -66.99 124.84 -1.37
CA TYR A 62 -67.56 125.19 -2.66
C TYR A 62 -68.99 124.65 -2.77
N ASN A 63 -69.93 125.48 -3.23
CA ASN A 63 -71.32 125.11 -3.46
C ASN A 63 -71.78 125.75 -4.78
N GLY A 64 -72.20 124.92 -5.73
CA GLY A 64 -72.62 125.36 -7.06
C GLY A 64 -72.03 124.52 -8.19
N THR A 65 -72.22 124.98 -9.43
CA THR A 65 -71.70 124.31 -10.63
C THR A 65 -70.29 124.79 -10.93
N GLU A 66 -69.34 123.86 -10.95
CA GLU A 66 -67.93 124.15 -11.19
C GLU A 66 -67.70 124.56 -12.65
N SER A 67 -66.96 125.66 -12.86
CA SER A 67 -66.84 126.31 -14.17
C SER A 67 -66.05 125.52 -15.20
N PHE A 68 -65.17 124.61 -14.78
CA PHE A 68 -64.30 123.85 -15.67
C PHE A 68 -64.90 122.51 -16.10
N THR A 69 -65.57 121.82 -15.19
CA THR A 69 -66.13 120.47 -15.41
C THR A 69 -67.63 120.46 -15.65
N GLY A 70 -68.35 121.51 -15.23
CA GLY A 70 -69.81 121.53 -15.22
C GLY A 70 -70.44 120.67 -14.11
N ALA A 71 -69.64 120.12 -13.18
CA ALA A 71 -70.12 119.29 -12.09
C ALA A 71 -70.86 120.13 -11.03
N GLN A 72 -72.01 119.64 -10.56
CA GLN A 72 -72.83 120.31 -9.55
C GLN A 72 -72.44 119.81 -8.15
N ILE A 73 -71.71 120.65 -7.43
CA ILE A 73 -71.20 120.32 -6.10
C ILE A 73 -72.25 120.73 -5.05
N PRO A 74 -72.79 119.78 -4.27
CA PRO A 74 -73.84 120.07 -3.29
C PRO A 74 -73.27 120.79 -2.06
N ALA A 75 -74.07 121.68 -1.47
CA ALA A 75 -73.73 122.34 -0.22
C ALA A 75 -73.45 121.32 0.88
N THR A 76 -72.21 121.26 1.38
CA THR A 76 -71.85 120.38 2.49
C THR A 76 -71.96 121.13 3.82
N PRO A 77 -72.67 120.58 4.83
CA PRO A 77 -72.67 121.15 6.17
C PRO A 77 -71.26 121.24 6.76
N LEU A 78 -70.89 122.39 7.32
CA LEU A 78 -69.55 122.64 7.89
C LEU A 78 -69.12 121.61 8.95
N TRP A 79 -70.07 121.08 9.74
CA TRP A 79 -69.76 120.04 10.73
C TRP A 79 -69.31 118.72 10.07
N MET A 80 -69.82 118.40 8.89
CA MET A 80 -69.45 117.19 8.14
C MET A 80 -68.07 117.36 7.50
N LEU A 81 -67.81 118.52 6.88
CA LEU A 81 -66.48 118.86 6.38
C LEU A 81 -65.44 118.85 7.52
N GLY A 82 -65.77 119.49 8.64
CA GLY A 82 -64.94 119.50 9.84
C GLY A 82 -64.72 118.09 10.39
N GLY A 83 -65.74 117.23 10.36
CA GLY A 83 -65.66 115.82 10.75
C GLY A 83 -64.67 115.02 9.89
N PHE A 84 -64.77 115.12 8.56
CA PHE A 84 -63.82 114.44 7.66
C PHE A 84 -62.39 114.94 7.86
N VAL A 85 -62.19 116.25 7.92
CA VAL A 85 -60.86 116.84 8.14
C VAL A 85 -60.28 116.43 9.49
N ALA A 86 -61.09 116.40 10.55
CA ALA A 86 -60.65 115.98 11.88
C ALA A 86 -60.25 114.50 11.92
N VAL A 87 -61.00 113.61 11.26
CA VAL A 87 -60.64 112.17 11.18
C VAL A 87 -59.36 112.00 10.38
N ILE A 88 -59.23 112.62 9.20
CA ILE A 88 -58.05 112.49 8.32
C ILE A 88 -56.79 113.01 9.01
N LEU A 89 -56.86 114.21 9.62
CA LEU A 89 -55.73 114.78 10.35
C LEU A 89 -55.42 113.96 11.61
N GLY A 90 -56.43 113.48 12.33
CA GLY A 90 -56.27 112.63 13.51
C GLY A 90 -55.57 111.31 13.18
N THR A 91 -56.05 110.57 12.19
CA THR A 91 -55.44 109.30 11.77
C THR A 91 -54.10 109.50 11.07
N GLY A 92 -53.93 110.58 10.30
CA GLY A 92 -52.64 110.95 9.71
C GLY A 92 -51.59 111.32 10.77
N ALA A 93 -51.97 112.06 11.80
CA ALA A 93 -51.08 112.38 12.92
C ALA A 93 -50.71 111.13 13.72
N LEU A 94 -51.68 110.25 14.02
CA LEU A 94 -51.40 108.95 14.64
C LEU A 94 -50.45 108.10 13.77
N ALA A 95 -50.64 108.08 12.44
CA ALA A 95 -49.75 107.38 11.52
C ALA A 95 -48.31 107.96 11.51
N SER A 96 -48.17 109.28 11.77
CA SER A 96 -46.86 109.92 11.92
C SER A 96 -46.21 109.68 13.30
N TRP A 97 -46.96 109.13 14.26
CA TRP A 97 -46.46 108.94 15.62
C TRP A 97 -45.47 107.79 15.69
N SER A 98 -44.20 108.13 15.95
CA SER A 98 -43.09 107.18 16.01
C SER A 98 -43.21 106.08 17.07
N ARG A 99 -44.11 106.23 18.06
CA ARG A 99 -44.36 105.18 19.08
C ARG A 99 -45.18 104.00 18.55
N LEU A 100 -45.90 104.17 17.45
CA LEU A 100 -46.64 103.09 16.81
C LEU A 100 -45.71 102.26 15.93
N GLY A 101 -45.90 100.95 15.92
CA GLY A 101 -45.14 100.03 15.07
C GLY A 101 -45.40 100.32 13.58
N ARG A 102 -44.46 99.92 12.70
CA ARG A 102 -44.58 100.18 11.25
C ARG A 102 -45.94 99.77 10.69
N ARG A 103 -46.40 98.54 10.97
CA ARG A 103 -47.72 98.05 10.53
C ARG A 103 -48.90 98.88 11.04
N GLN A 104 -48.83 99.36 12.28
CA GLN A 104 -49.89 100.21 12.83
C GLN A 104 -49.94 101.55 12.09
N ARG A 105 -48.76 102.10 11.78
CA ARG A 105 -48.62 103.36 11.03
C ARG A 105 -49.06 103.21 9.58
N THR A 106 -48.73 102.10 8.90
CA THR A 106 -49.19 101.84 7.53
C THR A 106 -50.71 101.61 7.46
N VAL A 107 -51.29 100.90 8.43
CA VAL A 107 -52.75 100.72 8.55
C VAL A 107 -53.47 102.04 8.80
N LEU A 108 -52.94 102.90 9.68
CA LEU A 108 -53.52 104.22 9.93
C LEU A 108 -53.41 105.15 8.70
N SER A 109 -52.30 105.09 7.97
CA SER A 109 -52.16 105.78 6.68
C SER A 109 -53.18 105.29 5.66
N ALA A 110 -53.41 103.98 5.56
CA ALA A 110 -54.40 103.39 4.67
C ALA A 110 -55.82 103.84 5.03
N PHE A 111 -56.19 103.78 6.30
CA PHE A 111 -57.49 104.27 6.77
C PHE A 111 -57.69 105.75 6.47
N SER A 112 -56.65 106.57 6.67
CA SER A 112 -56.68 108.01 6.37
C SER A 112 -56.86 108.28 4.88
N LEU A 113 -56.11 107.61 4.00
CA LEU A 113 -56.25 107.72 2.55
C LEU A 113 -57.62 107.27 2.05
N MET A 114 -58.18 106.19 2.60
CA MET A 114 -59.55 105.76 2.24
C MET A 114 -60.59 106.76 2.71
N THR A 115 -60.38 107.38 3.88
CA THR A 115 -61.26 108.46 4.37
C THR A 115 -61.15 109.72 3.50
N VAL A 116 -59.94 110.05 2.99
CA VAL A 116 -59.77 111.11 1.98
C VAL A 116 -60.61 110.82 0.74
N SER A 117 -60.51 109.60 0.18
CA SER A 117 -61.32 109.22 -0.99
C SER A 117 -62.83 109.29 -0.72
N MET A 118 -63.27 108.79 0.44
CA MET A 118 -64.67 108.87 0.85
C MET A 118 -65.14 110.33 0.97
N ALA A 119 -64.29 111.21 1.54
CA ALA A 119 -64.56 112.63 1.61
C ALA A 119 -64.62 113.27 0.21
N MET A 120 -63.68 112.95 -0.70
CA MET A 120 -63.72 113.47 -2.08
C MET A 120 -65.01 113.07 -2.81
N VAL A 121 -65.42 111.80 -2.68
CA VAL A 121 -66.67 111.31 -3.26
C VAL A 121 -67.87 112.04 -2.65
N LYS A 122 -67.95 112.12 -1.33
CA LYS A 122 -69.10 112.75 -0.67
C LYS A 122 -69.18 114.26 -0.96
N LEU A 123 -68.07 114.96 -0.86
CA LEU A 123 -67.99 116.41 -1.04
C LEU A 123 -68.19 116.83 -2.50
N SER A 124 -67.77 116.00 -3.47
CA SER A 124 -68.04 116.29 -4.89
C SER A 124 -69.50 116.09 -5.28
N GLY A 125 -70.31 115.39 -4.47
CA GLY A 125 -71.68 115.02 -4.82
C GLY A 125 -71.82 113.62 -5.42
N GLY A 126 -70.85 112.74 -5.15
CA GLY A 126 -70.87 111.34 -5.54
C GLY A 126 -70.34 111.07 -6.95
N TYR A 127 -69.63 112.02 -7.58
CA TYR A 127 -69.11 111.86 -8.94
C TYR A 127 -68.16 110.68 -9.09
N ILE A 128 -68.24 110.00 -10.23
CA ILE A 128 -67.48 108.78 -10.53
C ILE A 128 -65.99 109.11 -10.61
N GLU A 129 -65.63 110.30 -11.09
CA GLU A 129 -64.24 110.76 -11.16
C GLU A 129 -63.60 110.83 -9.78
N ALA A 130 -64.35 111.24 -8.75
CA ALA A 130 -63.88 111.24 -7.37
C ALA A 130 -63.69 109.82 -6.83
N HIS A 131 -64.40 108.81 -7.36
CA HIS A 131 -64.19 107.41 -6.98
C HIS A 131 -62.84 106.87 -7.48
N PHE A 132 -62.26 107.45 -8.54
CA PHE A 132 -60.94 107.01 -9.02
C PHE A 132 -59.83 107.22 -7.99
N SER A 133 -60.00 108.10 -7.01
CA SER A 133 -59.03 108.27 -5.93
C SER A 133 -58.85 107.00 -5.09
N PHE A 134 -59.86 106.13 -4.98
CA PHE A 134 -59.72 104.82 -4.33
C PHE A 134 -58.71 103.94 -5.07
N PHE A 135 -58.77 103.87 -6.40
CA PHE A 135 -57.82 103.08 -7.22
C PHE A 135 -56.40 103.65 -7.15
N VAL A 136 -56.27 104.98 -7.21
CA VAL A 136 -54.96 105.65 -7.08
C VAL A 136 -54.35 105.37 -5.71
N PHE A 137 -55.10 105.53 -4.62
CA PHE A 137 -54.55 105.32 -3.28
C PHE A 137 -54.33 103.86 -2.94
N ILE A 138 -55.12 102.91 -3.46
CA ILE A 138 -54.79 101.48 -3.40
C ILE A 138 -53.43 101.23 -4.10
N GLY A 139 -53.17 101.86 -5.25
CA GLY A 139 -51.85 101.81 -5.90
C GLY A 139 -50.72 102.44 -5.06
N VAL A 140 -50.98 103.55 -4.36
CA VAL A 140 -50.01 104.17 -3.44
C VAL A 140 -49.71 103.27 -2.24
N LEU A 141 -50.73 102.59 -1.70
CA LEU A 141 -50.55 101.63 -0.62
C LEU A 141 -49.67 100.44 -1.05
N ALA A 142 -49.59 100.13 -2.36
CA ALA A 142 -48.69 99.11 -2.91
C ALA A 142 -47.22 99.35 -2.53
N LEU A 143 -46.84 100.61 -2.34
CA LEU A 143 -45.47 101.01 -2.01
C LEU A 143 -45.03 100.57 -0.62
N TYR A 144 -45.97 100.25 0.28
CA TYR A 144 -45.62 99.70 1.60
C TYR A 144 -45.15 98.25 1.52
N GLU A 145 -45.43 97.53 0.43
CA GLU A 145 -45.12 96.10 0.30
C GLU A 145 -45.62 95.33 1.55
N ASP A 146 -46.86 95.63 1.94
CA ASP A 146 -47.52 95.05 3.12
C ASP A 146 -48.97 94.74 2.74
N TRP A 147 -49.37 93.48 2.88
CA TRP A 147 -50.72 93.03 2.54
C TRP A 147 -51.79 93.63 3.48
N LEU A 148 -51.41 93.99 4.71
CA LEU A 148 -52.39 94.41 5.73
C LEU A 148 -53.04 95.76 5.41
N PRO A 149 -52.30 96.83 5.01
CA PRO A 149 -52.88 98.06 4.47
C PRO A 149 -53.86 97.85 3.30
N PHE A 150 -53.59 96.88 2.42
CA PHE A 150 -54.52 96.53 1.32
C PHE A 150 -55.81 95.93 1.84
N ALA A 151 -55.70 94.94 2.74
CA ALA A 151 -56.87 94.31 3.34
C ALA A 151 -57.75 95.35 4.05
N VAL A 152 -57.14 96.28 4.79
CA VAL A 152 -57.86 97.39 5.43
C VAL A 152 -58.53 98.30 4.40
N GLY A 153 -57.85 98.64 3.31
CA GLY A 153 -58.43 99.43 2.22
C GLY A 153 -59.64 98.76 1.56
N VAL A 154 -59.51 97.47 1.22
CA VAL A 154 -60.58 96.67 0.61
C VAL A 154 -61.78 96.55 1.57
N VAL A 155 -61.54 96.27 2.85
CA VAL A 155 -62.60 96.20 3.87
C VAL A 155 -63.28 97.56 4.05
N TYR A 156 -62.52 98.66 4.07
CA TYR A 156 -63.08 100.01 4.17
C TYR A 156 -64.01 100.32 3.00
N VAL A 157 -63.58 100.05 1.77
CA VAL A 157 -64.38 100.24 0.56
C VAL A 157 -65.61 99.33 0.56
N ALA A 158 -65.46 98.06 0.97
CA ALA A 158 -66.57 97.11 1.06
C ALA A 158 -67.62 97.54 2.09
N VAL A 159 -67.20 98.04 3.26
CA VAL A 159 -68.12 98.62 4.25
C VAL A 159 -68.75 99.90 3.73
N GLY A 160 -67.99 100.77 3.05
CA GLY A 160 -68.50 102.00 2.47
C GLY A 160 -69.58 101.77 1.40
N HIS A 161 -69.26 100.95 0.38
CA HIS A 161 -70.20 100.60 -0.70
C HIS A 161 -71.28 99.61 -0.28
N GLY A 162 -71.06 98.80 0.76
CA GLY A 162 -72.04 97.86 1.27
C GLY A 162 -72.99 98.50 2.27
N ALA A 163 -72.48 98.95 3.41
CA ALA A 163 -73.27 99.43 4.53
C ALA A 163 -73.94 100.78 4.26
N PHE A 164 -73.25 101.76 3.66
CA PHE A 164 -73.90 103.05 3.35
C PHE A 164 -74.90 102.93 2.21
N SER A 165 -74.65 102.07 1.21
CA SER A 165 -75.62 101.87 0.13
C SER A 165 -76.93 101.21 0.58
N LEU A 166 -76.92 100.48 1.70
CA LEU A 166 -78.13 99.91 2.32
C LEU A 166 -78.91 100.94 3.14
N ILE A 167 -78.24 101.98 3.65
CA ILE A 167 -78.86 103.03 4.47
C ILE A 167 -79.43 104.12 3.56
N ASP A 168 -78.62 104.64 2.63
CA ASP A 168 -79.03 105.59 1.61
C ASP A 168 -78.05 105.51 0.42
N SER A 169 -78.51 104.90 -0.68
CA SER A 169 -77.70 104.66 -1.87
C SER A 169 -77.25 105.93 -2.57
N SER A 170 -77.92 107.07 -2.34
CA SER A 170 -77.51 108.37 -2.90
C SER A 170 -76.24 108.94 -2.23
N LEU A 171 -75.84 108.38 -1.08
CA LEU A 171 -74.60 108.79 -0.40
C LEU A 171 -73.35 108.22 -1.08
N VAL A 172 -73.50 107.17 -1.88
CA VAL A 172 -72.40 106.43 -2.52
C VAL A 172 -72.43 106.63 -4.04
N TYR A 173 -73.62 106.65 -4.66
CA TYR A 173 -73.77 106.75 -6.11
C TYR A 173 -74.49 108.04 -6.52
N ASN A 174 -74.03 108.70 -7.59
CA ASN A 174 -74.64 109.94 -8.08
C ASN A 174 -75.56 109.78 -9.30
N HIS A 175 -75.72 108.57 -9.85
CA HIS A 175 -76.56 108.33 -11.02
C HIS A 175 -77.68 107.34 -10.72
N THR A 176 -78.84 107.59 -11.33
CA THR A 176 -80.10 106.88 -11.06
C THR A 176 -79.97 105.35 -11.16
N ALA A 177 -79.22 104.85 -12.14
CA ALA A 177 -79.05 103.41 -12.35
C ALA A 177 -78.36 102.69 -11.18
N ALA A 178 -77.42 103.35 -10.49
CA ALA A 178 -76.74 102.77 -9.34
C ALA A 178 -77.49 103.03 -8.02
N ILE A 179 -78.16 104.18 -7.89
CA ILE A 179 -79.01 104.47 -6.72
C ILE A 179 -80.18 103.47 -6.62
N GLN A 180 -80.75 103.07 -7.76
CA GLN A 180 -81.87 102.11 -7.79
C GLN A 180 -81.44 100.65 -7.62
N ASN A 181 -80.21 100.30 -8.01
CA ASN A 181 -79.67 98.93 -7.92
C ASN A 181 -78.30 98.90 -7.22
N PRO A 182 -78.21 99.34 -5.94
CA PRO A 182 -76.94 99.58 -5.27
C PRO A 182 -76.09 98.32 -5.09
N ILE A 183 -76.73 97.15 -4.91
CA ILE A 183 -76.03 95.87 -4.72
C ILE A 183 -75.35 95.42 -6.01
N VAL A 184 -76.02 95.57 -7.17
CA VAL A 184 -75.47 95.17 -8.47
C VAL A 184 -74.27 96.02 -8.85
N TRP A 185 -74.39 97.35 -8.70
CA TRP A 185 -73.29 98.28 -9.01
C TRP A 185 -72.14 98.18 -8.00
N GLY A 186 -72.43 97.93 -6.72
CA GLY A 186 -71.42 97.58 -5.71
C GLY A 186 -70.68 96.28 -6.06
N GLY A 187 -71.40 95.29 -6.60
CA GLY A 187 -70.82 94.03 -7.09
C GLY A 187 -69.88 94.21 -8.28
N ILE A 188 -70.25 95.04 -9.26
CA ILE A 188 -69.36 95.39 -10.39
C ILE A 188 -68.10 96.08 -9.88
N HIS A 189 -68.22 97.00 -8.92
CA HIS A 189 -67.08 97.68 -8.30
C HIS A 189 -66.15 96.69 -7.57
N ALA A 190 -66.72 95.73 -6.84
CA ALA A 190 -65.96 94.70 -6.13
C ALA A 190 -65.13 93.81 -7.08
N VAL A 191 -65.62 93.51 -8.29
CA VAL A 191 -64.86 92.75 -9.30
C VAL A 191 -63.61 93.51 -9.77
N PHE A 192 -63.72 94.81 -10.04
CA PHE A 192 -62.57 95.62 -10.44
C PHE A 192 -61.54 95.80 -9.31
N VAL A 193 -61.99 95.93 -8.06
CA VAL A 193 -61.10 96.00 -6.90
C VAL A 193 -60.37 94.67 -6.67
N LEU A 194 -61.05 93.53 -6.81
CA LEU A 194 -60.42 92.21 -6.74
C LEU A 194 -59.41 91.99 -7.89
N ALA A 195 -59.74 92.41 -9.10
CA ALA A 195 -58.81 92.33 -10.24
C ALA A 195 -57.55 93.18 -10.03
N LEU A 196 -57.68 94.40 -9.50
CA LEU A 196 -56.53 95.24 -9.15
C LEU A 196 -55.68 94.61 -8.04
N ALA A 197 -56.32 94.07 -6.99
CA ALA A 197 -55.62 93.39 -5.89
C ALA A 197 -54.84 92.15 -6.40
N SER A 198 -55.41 91.35 -7.30
CA SER A 198 -54.72 90.22 -7.92
C SER A 198 -53.53 90.64 -8.79
N ALA A 199 -53.67 91.71 -9.59
CA ALA A 199 -52.57 92.23 -10.41
C ALA A 199 -51.38 92.72 -9.56
N LEU A 200 -51.67 93.37 -8.43
CA LEU A 200 -50.64 93.84 -7.50
C LEU A 200 -49.96 92.67 -6.75
N MET A 201 -50.69 91.60 -6.40
CA MET A 201 -50.09 90.40 -5.82
C MET A 201 -49.15 89.66 -6.79
N VAL A 202 -49.49 89.57 -8.07
CA VAL A 202 -48.62 88.96 -9.10
C VAL A 202 -47.33 89.77 -9.30
N ASN A 203 -47.42 91.10 -9.26
CA ASN A 203 -46.25 91.97 -9.30
C ASN A 203 -45.30 91.72 -8.12
N TRP A 204 -45.84 91.50 -6.91
CA TRP A 204 -45.03 91.20 -5.73
C TRP A 204 -44.34 89.83 -5.78
N TYR A 205 -45.03 88.80 -6.25
CA TYR A 205 -44.42 87.47 -6.48
C TYR A 205 -43.24 87.56 -7.47
N SER A 206 -43.34 88.42 -8.50
CA SER A 206 -42.27 88.62 -9.49
C SER A 206 -41.07 89.42 -8.97
N ILE A 207 -41.24 90.30 -7.98
CA ILE A 207 -40.16 91.14 -7.42
C ILE A 207 -39.34 90.39 -6.36
N GLU A 208 -39.98 89.54 -5.55
CA GLU A 208 -39.29 88.78 -4.49
C GLU A 208 -38.44 87.64 -5.08
N LYS A 209 -38.92 86.96 -6.14
CA LYS A 209 -38.19 85.90 -6.85
C LYS A 209 -36.96 86.39 -7.63
N SER A 210 -36.92 87.67 -8.05
CA SER A 210 -35.75 88.24 -8.73
C SER A 210 -34.66 88.74 -7.76
N ARG A 211 -34.94 88.86 -6.46
CA ARG A 211 -33.98 89.26 -5.41
C ARG A 211 -33.20 88.08 -4.82
N GLU A 212 -33.75 86.87 -4.88
CA GLU A 212 -33.09 85.65 -4.41
C GLU A 212 -32.00 85.19 -5.39
N ALA A 213 -32.28 85.24 -6.70
CA ALA A 213 -31.31 84.89 -7.77
C ALA A 213 -30.14 85.89 -7.93
N ALA A 214 -30.24 87.10 -7.37
CA ALA A 214 -29.18 88.11 -7.40
C ALA A 214 -28.21 88.04 -6.19
N ARG A 215 -28.55 87.29 -5.13
CA ARG A 215 -27.69 87.13 -3.93
C ARG A 215 -26.68 85.99 -4.08
N GLU A 216 -27.01 84.92 -4.80
CA GLU A 216 -26.09 83.78 -5.01
C GLU A 216 -24.93 84.06 -5.98
N GLN A 217 -25.04 85.03 -6.89
CA GLN A 217 -23.93 85.39 -7.80
C GLN A 217 -22.90 86.37 -7.20
N LEU A 218 -23.21 87.03 -6.08
CA LEU A 218 -22.30 87.97 -5.40
C LEU A 218 -21.39 87.29 -4.35
N GLU A 219 -21.83 86.19 -3.72
CA GLU A 219 -20.99 85.46 -2.75
C GLU A 219 -19.84 84.67 -3.39
N LEU A 220 -19.90 84.41 -4.70
CA LEU A 220 -18.84 83.71 -5.46
C LEU A 220 -17.68 84.65 -5.89
N ALA A 221 -17.89 85.97 -5.87
CA ALA A 221 -16.93 86.96 -6.36
C ALA A 221 -16.06 87.59 -5.24
N GLU A 222 -16.51 87.60 -3.99
CA GLU A 222 -15.79 88.27 -2.89
C GLU A 222 -14.88 87.35 -2.05
N ARG A 223 -15.00 86.02 -2.13
CA ARG A 223 -14.07 85.08 -1.43
C ARG A 223 -12.74 84.82 -2.16
N LYS A 224 -12.57 85.26 -3.41
CA LYS A 224 -11.35 84.98 -4.20
C LYS A 224 -10.22 86.01 -4.07
N GLN A 225 -10.34 87.04 -3.22
CA GLN A 225 -9.36 88.13 -3.19
C GLN A 225 -8.71 88.40 -1.82
N ALA A 226 -8.92 87.53 -0.83
CA ALA A 226 -8.29 87.64 0.49
C ALA A 226 -7.48 86.39 0.94
N GLU A 227 -7.25 85.43 0.05
CA GLU A 227 -6.53 84.15 0.33
C GLU A 227 -5.32 83.97 -0.62
N ILE A 228 -4.50 85.03 -0.79
CA ILE A 228 -3.29 85.02 -1.65
C ILE A 228 -1.99 85.17 -0.82
N GLN A 229 -2.05 85.15 0.52
CA GLN A 229 -0.85 85.13 1.37
C GLN A 229 -0.56 83.77 2.04
N ASP A 230 -1.34 82.72 1.75
CA ASP A 230 -1.14 81.35 2.26
C ASP A 230 -0.88 80.30 1.15
N VAL A 231 -0.69 80.76 -0.10
CA VAL A 231 -0.50 79.88 -1.27
C VAL A 231 0.97 79.56 -1.54
N GLU A 232 1.94 80.39 -1.12
CA GLU A 232 3.37 80.10 -1.35
C GLU A 232 3.92 79.00 -0.43
N ALA A 233 3.37 78.82 0.78
CA ALA A 233 3.75 77.73 1.68
C ALA A 233 3.16 76.37 1.25
N ALA A 234 1.92 76.35 0.75
CA ALA A 234 1.26 75.14 0.24
C ALA A 234 1.77 74.70 -1.15
N LYS A 235 2.30 75.64 -1.97
CA LYS A 235 2.84 75.32 -3.30
C LYS A 235 4.22 74.66 -3.26
N ALA A 236 5.03 74.95 -2.24
CA ALA A 236 6.30 74.25 -2.01
C ALA A 236 6.08 72.79 -1.54
N GLU A 237 5.12 72.54 -0.64
CA GLU A 237 4.80 71.19 -0.13
C GLU A 237 4.10 70.30 -1.18
N VAL A 238 3.40 70.90 -2.16
CA VAL A 238 2.78 70.16 -3.28
C VAL A 238 3.80 69.86 -4.38
N GLU A 239 4.72 70.78 -4.68
CA GLU A 239 5.74 70.52 -5.70
C GLU A 239 6.85 69.59 -5.19
N GLU A 240 7.21 69.65 -3.90
CA GLU A 240 8.09 68.65 -3.26
C GLU A 240 7.45 67.26 -3.25
N ARG A 241 6.16 67.13 -2.88
CA ARG A 241 5.43 65.85 -2.99
C ARG A 241 5.22 65.38 -4.42
N ARG A 242 5.08 66.29 -5.38
CA ARG A 242 4.94 65.95 -6.80
C ARG A 242 6.25 65.45 -7.38
N GLU A 243 7.37 66.11 -7.09
CA GLU A 243 8.71 65.65 -7.47
C GLU A 243 9.05 64.31 -6.78
N GLU A 244 8.68 64.12 -5.52
CA GLU A 244 8.84 62.85 -4.80
C GLU A 244 7.99 61.72 -5.43
N VAL A 245 6.73 61.99 -5.79
CA VAL A 245 5.85 61.02 -6.47
C VAL A 245 6.30 60.74 -7.91
N GLU A 246 6.75 61.75 -8.67
CA GLU A 246 7.26 61.56 -10.03
C GLU A 246 8.59 60.77 -10.01
N ARG A 247 9.48 61.06 -9.06
CA ARG A 247 10.73 60.31 -8.84
C ARG A 247 10.46 58.86 -8.39
N LEU A 248 9.54 58.66 -7.44
CA LEU A 248 9.12 57.34 -7.00
C LEU A 248 8.42 56.57 -8.13
N ASN A 249 7.54 57.19 -8.91
CA ASN A 249 6.91 56.56 -10.07
C ASN A 249 7.92 56.19 -11.16
N SER A 250 8.87 57.07 -11.48
CA SER A 250 9.93 56.76 -12.45
C SER A 250 10.85 55.64 -11.96
N HIS A 251 11.16 55.60 -10.66
CA HIS A 251 11.88 54.50 -10.02
C HIS A 251 11.08 53.19 -10.06
N LEU A 252 9.78 53.24 -9.78
CA LEU A 252 8.86 52.10 -9.89
C LEU A 252 8.77 51.57 -11.32
N GLU A 253 8.67 52.44 -12.33
CA GLU A 253 8.65 52.07 -13.75
C GLU A 253 9.96 51.40 -14.16
N THR A 254 11.10 51.98 -13.80
CA THR A 254 12.42 51.40 -14.11
C THR A 254 12.60 50.04 -13.44
N LYS A 255 12.26 49.92 -12.15
CA LYS A 255 12.32 48.64 -11.43
C LYS A 255 11.34 47.62 -12.00
N ALA A 256 10.14 48.05 -12.43
CA ALA A 256 9.17 47.16 -13.06
C ALA A 256 9.66 46.64 -14.41
N ASP A 257 10.31 47.47 -15.22
CA ASP A 257 10.91 47.07 -16.50
C ASP A 257 12.07 46.10 -16.30
N ASP A 258 12.97 46.38 -15.36
CA ASP A 258 14.08 45.48 -14.99
C ASP A 258 13.56 44.13 -14.48
N TYR A 259 12.52 44.15 -13.63
CA TYR A 259 11.89 42.95 -13.10
C TYR A 259 11.20 42.17 -14.21
N SER A 260 10.49 42.85 -15.12
CA SER A 260 9.86 42.22 -16.28
C SER A 260 10.89 41.55 -17.20
N ALA A 261 12.03 42.19 -17.44
CA ALA A 261 13.09 41.64 -18.27
C ALA A 261 13.72 40.37 -17.64
N ALA A 262 14.00 40.41 -16.35
CA ALA A 262 14.53 39.28 -15.60
C ALA A 262 13.52 38.13 -15.48
N MET A 263 12.25 38.43 -15.24
CA MET A 263 11.15 37.45 -15.29
C MET A 263 11.02 36.82 -16.68
N GLY A 264 11.25 37.58 -17.75
CA GLY A 264 11.31 37.06 -19.12
C GLY A 264 12.42 36.00 -19.29
N ARG A 265 13.62 36.26 -18.78
CA ARG A 265 14.72 35.27 -18.83
C ARG A 265 14.42 34.03 -17.99
N ALA A 266 13.81 34.21 -16.80
CA ALA A 266 13.37 33.08 -15.98
C ALA A 266 12.33 32.21 -16.72
N ALA A 267 11.40 32.83 -17.44
CA ALA A 267 10.41 32.13 -18.25
C ALA A 267 11.03 31.36 -19.43
N ASP A 268 12.14 31.87 -19.98
CA ASP A 268 12.94 31.19 -21.01
C ASP A 268 13.87 30.09 -20.45
N GLY A 269 13.82 29.83 -19.14
CA GLY A 269 14.55 28.75 -18.48
C GLY A 269 15.86 29.14 -17.81
N ASP A 270 16.22 30.43 -17.76
CA ASP A 270 17.38 30.90 -16.98
C ASP A 270 17.03 31.04 -15.49
N LEU A 271 17.20 29.95 -14.73
CA LEU A 271 16.89 29.93 -13.29
C LEU A 271 17.95 30.61 -12.43
N THR A 272 19.06 31.04 -13.02
CA THR A 272 20.14 31.75 -12.32
C THR A 272 19.89 33.25 -12.19
N VAL A 273 18.85 33.77 -12.86
CA VAL A 273 18.50 35.19 -12.79
C VAL A 273 18.04 35.59 -11.40
N ARG A 274 18.50 36.76 -10.95
CA ARG A 274 18.08 37.37 -9.68
C ARG A 274 17.67 38.82 -9.91
N LEU A 275 16.62 39.25 -9.23
CA LEU A 275 16.17 40.63 -9.17
C LEU A 275 16.99 41.41 -8.14
N ASP A 276 17.26 42.67 -8.46
CA ASP A 276 17.81 43.61 -7.48
C ASP A 276 16.70 44.05 -6.51
N ALA A 277 16.73 43.47 -5.31
CA ALA A 277 15.77 43.70 -4.24
C ALA A 277 15.99 45.04 -3.50
N GLU A 278 17.04 45.80 -3.83
CA GLU A 278 17.20 47.16 -3.31
C GLU A 278 16.28 48.12 -4.07
N SER A 279 15.29 48.68 -3.39
CA SER A 279 14.33 49.62 -3.99
C SER A 279 13.85 50.65 -2.98
N GLU A 280 13.61 51.87 -3.45
CA GLU A 280 12.97 52.93 -2.66
C GLU A 280 11.48 52.67 -2.42
N SER A 281 10.87 51.75 -3.18
CA SER A 281 9.54 51.22 -2.90
C SER A 281 9.67 49.91 -2.16
N GLU A 282 9.18 49.87 -0.93
CA GLU A 282 9.12 48.66 -0.10
C GLU A 282 8.38 47.52 -0.82
N ALA A 283 7.32 47.84 -1.58
CA ALA A 283 6.58 46.85 -2.35
C ALA A 283 7.43 46.20 -3.45
N MET A 284 8.24 46.98 -4.16
CA MET A 284 9.16 46.43 -5.18
C MET A 284 10.29 45.65 -4.53
N ALA A 285 10.85 46.12 -3.42
CA ALA A 285 11.88 45.37 -2.68
C ALA A 285 11.37 43.99 -2.21
N GLN A 286 10.13 43.93 -1.70
CA GLN A 286 9.48 42.67 -1.32
C GLN A 286 9.24 41.75 -2.52
N ILE A 287 8.82 42.28 -3.68
CA ILE A 287 8.67 41.50 -4.92
C ILE A 287 10.01 40.93 -5.37
N GLY A 288 11.08 41.75 -5.36
CA GLY A 288 12.43 41.32 -5.72
C GLY A 288 12.94 40.19 -4.82
N ALA A 289 12.77 40.34 -3.50
CA ALA A 289 13.15 39.34 -2.52
C ALA A 289 12.35 38.03 -2.68
N ALA A 290 11.02 38.11 -2.76
CA ALA A 290 10.16 36.93 -2.91
C ALA A 290 10.39 36.19 -4.25
N PHE A 291 10.66 36.92 -5.33
CA PHE A 291 11.04 36.31 -6.59
C PHE A 291 12.39 35.59 -6.47
N ASN A 292 13.39 36.20 -5.84
CA ASN A 292 14.70 35.56 -5.66
C ASN A 292 14.61 34.27 -4.85
N GLU A 293 13.81 34.26 -3.77
CA GLU A 293 13.51 33.07 -2.98
C GLU A 293 12.84 31.98 -3.83
N MET A 294 11.79 32.34 -4.59
CA MET A 294 11.15 31.42 -5.53
C MET A 294 12.13 30.85 -6.57
N MET A 295 13.03 31.68 -7.12
CA MET A 295 14.02 31.22 -8.08
C MET A 295 15.10 30.33 -7.46
N GLU A 296 15.46 30.57 -6.20
CA GLU A 296 16.35 29.70 -5.44
C GLU A 296 15.71 28.33 -5.20
N ASP A 297 14.44 28.29 -4.79
CA ASP A 297 13.67 27.05 -4.61
C ASP A 297 13.52 26.26 -5.93
N ILE A 298 13.23 26.94 -7.04
CA ILE A 298 13.10 26.28 -8.35
C ILE A 298 14.47 25.79 -8.87
N ASP A 299 15.54 26.56 -8.67
CA ASP A 299 16.91 26.15 -9.02
C ASP A 299 17.34 24.91 -8.24
N ALA A 300 17.09 24.90 -6.92
CA ALA A 300 17.35 23.76 -6.04
C ALA A 300 16.53 22.54 -6.46
N ALA A 301 15.22 22.70 -6.69
CA ALA A 301 14.35 21.61 -7.13
C ALA A 301 14.79 21.01 -8.47
N MET A 302 15.18 21.84 -9.46
CA MET A 302 15.72 21.33 -10.73
C MET A 302 17.09 20.65 -10.55
N GLY A 303 17.90 21.11 -9.59
CA GLY A 303 19.12 20.43 -9.13
C GLY A 303 18.84 19.01 -8.63
N GLU A 304 17.88 18.89 -7.72
CA GLU A 304 17.47 17.60 -7.16
C GLU A 304 16.88 16.67 -8.22
N VAL A 305 16.05 17.16 -9.14
CA VAL A 305 15.48 16.35 -10.23
C VAL A 305 16.57 15.82 -11.16
N ARG A 306 17.61 16.61 -11.49
CA ARG A 306 18.75 16.13 -12.28
C ARG A 306 19.54 15.05 -11.55
N SER A 307 19.84 15.26 -10.26
CA SER A 307 20.53 14.26 -9.45
C SER A 307 19.73 12.96 -9.41
N PHE A 308 18.43 13.06 -9.12
CA PHE A 308 17.53 11.90 -9.08
C PHE A 308 17.47 11.16 -10.41
N ALA A 309 17.39 11.87 -11.53
CA ALA A 309 17.42 11.25 -12.86
C ALA A 309 18.75 10.52 -13.11
N GLN A 310 19.88 11.09 -12.72
CA GLN A 310 21.19 10.43 -12.84
C GLN A 310 21.30 9.20 -11.93
N ASP A 311 20.79 9.29 -10.70
CA ASP A 311 20.76 8.19 -9.74
C ASP A 311 19.90 7.03 -10.26
N VAL A 312 18.70 7.33 -10.80
CA VAL A 312 17.82 6.32 -11.43
C VAL A 312 18.48 5.68 -12.65
N SER A 313 19.15 6.47 -13.50
CA SER A 313 19.88 5.93 -14.65
C SER A 313 21.01 4.99 -14.23
N THR A 314 21.75 5.34 -13.19
CA THR A 314 22.86 4.52 -12.66
C THR A 314 22.31 3.24 -12.04
N ALA A 315 21.30 3.35 -11.17
CA ALA A 315 20.64 2.20 -10.55
C ALA A 315 20.01 1.25 -11.58
N SER A 316 19.45 1.78 -12.68
CA SER A 316 18.92 0.98 -13.78
C SER A 316 20.03 0.22 -14.51
N ALA A 317 21.18 0.85 -14.76
CA ALA A 317 22.34 0.19 -15.37
C ALA A 317 22.90 -0.92 -14.47
N ASP A 318 23.07 -0.65 -13.16
CA ASP A 318 23.51 -1.65 -12.18
C ASP A 318 22.51 -2.82 -12.08
N THR A 319 21.21 -2.55 -12.22
CA THR A 319 20.17 -3.59 -12.24
C THR A 319 20.32 -4.49 -13.46
N VAL A 320 20.56 -3.92 -14.66
CA VAL A 320 20.78 -4.72 -15.89
C VAL A 320 22.00 -5.63 -15.75
N ASP A 321 23.12 -5.11 -15.23
CA ASP A 321 24.35 -5.91 -15.00
C ASP A 321 24.11 -7.05 -13.99
N GLY A 322 23.38 -6.76 -12.90
CA GLY A 322 22.99 -7.75 -11.91
C GLY A 322 22.08 -8.85 -12.48
N VAL A 323 21.14 -8.47 -13.37
CA VAL A 323 20.24 -9.41 -14.04
C VAL A 323 20.95 -10.26 -15.09
N GLU A 324 21.93 -9.71 -15.82
CA GLU A 324 22.77 -10.47 -16.75
C GLU A 324 23.56 -11.55 -15.99
N THR A 325 24.20 -11.18 -14.88
CA THR A 325 24.89 -12.14 -14.00
C THR A 325 23.94 -13.20 -13.43
N ALA A 326 22.71 -12.83 -13.06
CA ALA A 326 21.71 -13.78 -12.58
C ALA A 326 21.23 -14.74 -13.68
N SER A 327 21.15 -14.26 -14.92
CA SER A 327 20.77 -15.07 -16.09
C SER A 327 21.83 -16.12 -16.38
N ASP A 328 23.11 -15.75 -16.45
CA ASP A 328 24.24 -16.68 -16.63
C ASP A 328 24.26 -17.79 -15.57
N ARG A 329 23.98 -17.43 -14.31
CA ARG A 329 23.89 -18.40 -13.21
C ARG A 329 22.67 -19.32 -13.35
N SER A 330 21.55 -18.81 -13.82
CA SER A 330 20.34 -19.61 -14.04
C SER A 330 20.55 -20.62 -15.16
N GLU A 331 21.24 -20.23 -16.25
CA GLU A 331 21.65 -21.16 -17.31
C GLU A 331 22.62 -22.24 -16.81
N ALA A 332 23.56 -21.87 -15.93
CA ALA A 332 24.46 -22.83 -15.30
C ALA A 332 23.71 -23.83 -14.42
N VAL A 333 22.73 -23.36 -13.63
CA VAL A 333 21.83 -24.22 -12.84
C VAL A 333 21.06 -25.17 -13.75
N SER A 334 20.43 -24.67 -14.82
CA SER A 334 19.69 -25.51 -15.78
C SER A 334 20.56 -26.65 -16.34
N ARG A 335 21.79 -26.35 -16.79
CA ARG A 335 22.73 -27.39 -17.27
C ARG A 335 23.09 -28.42 -16.20
N SER A 336 23.44 -27.98 -14.99
CA SER A 336 23.78 -28.90 -13.90
C SER A 336 22.60 -29.78 -13.50
N VAL A 337 21.39 -29.27 -13.59
CA VAL A 337 20.17 -30.01 -13.27
C VAL A 337 19.85 -31.05 -14.35
N THR A 338 20.08 -30.74 -15.63
CA THR A 338 20.01 -31.75 -16.71
C THR A 338 21.01 -32.88 -16.48
N GLU A 339 22.26 -32.57 -16.11
CA GLU A 339 23.27 -33.59 -15.79
C GLU A 339 22.85 -34.47 -14.60
N ILE A 340 22.18 -33.88 -13.59
CA ILE A 340 21.62 -34.63 -12.45
C ILE A 340 20.51 -35.59 -12.90
N ALA A 341 19.59 -35.12 -13.75
CA ALA A 341 18.50 -35.95 -14.28
C ALA A 341 19.05 -37.13 -15.10
N GLU A 342 20.00 -36.88 -16.00
CA GLU A 342 20.67 -37.92 -16.79
C GLU A 342 21.40 -38.93 -15.89
N GLY A 343 22.12 -38.45 -14.88
CA GLY A 343 22.81 -39.32 -13.91
C GLY A 343 21.85 -40.17 -13.07
N ALA A 344 20.68 -39.63 -12.71
CA ALA A 344 19.65 -40.37 -12.01
C ALA A 344 19.04 -41.49 -12.89
N ASP A 345 18.84 -41.23 -14.19
CA ASP A 345 18.39 -42.24 -15.14
C ASP A 345 19.44 -43.34 -15.39
N GLU A 346 20.72 -42.98 -15.53
CA GLU A 346 21.81 -43.96 -15.58
C GLU A 346 21.87 -44.82 -14.32
N GLN A 347 21.67 -44.22 -13.14
CA GLN A 347 21.62 -44.94 -11.88
C GLN A 347 20.48 -45.96 -11.84
N ARG A 348 19.29 -45.61 -12.34
CA ARG A 348 18.17 -46.55 -12.45
C ARG A 348 18.49 -47.74 -13.35
N GLU A 349 19.19 -47.52 -14.46
CA GLU A 349 19.59 -48.60 -15.36
C GLU A 349 20.60 -49.53 -14.69
N MET A 350 21.60 -48.98 -13.98
CA MET A 350 22.55 -49.77 -13.21
C MET A 350 21.86 -50.60 -12.12
N LEU A 351 20.84 -50.05 -11.45
CA LEU A 351 20.11 -50.76 -10.40
C LEU A 351 19.23 -51.90 -10.95
N ARG A 352 18.70 -51.75 -12.16
CA ARG A 352 18.06 -52.88 -12.88
C ARG A 352 19.05 -54.00 -13.13
N GLN A 353 20.26 -53.66 -13.60
CA GLN A 353 21.30 -54.65 -13.83
C GLN A 353 21.72 -55.36 -12.53
N VAL A 354 21.83 -54.62 -11.42
CA VAL A 354 22.09 -55.23 -10.10
C VAL A 354 20.96 -56.18 -9.71
N SER A 355 19.70 -55.80 -9.94
CA SER A 355 18.55 -56.66 -9.64
C SER A 355 18.56 -57.94 -10.47
N ASP A 356 18.91 -57.85 -11.76
CA ASP A 356 19.05 -59.01 -12.64
C ASP A 356 20.17 -59.96 -12.16
N GLU A 357 21.33 -59.42 -11.78
CA GLU A 357 22.45 -60.22 -11.24
C GLU A 357 22.07 -60.91 -9.91
N MET A 358 21.28 -60.24 -9.06
CA MET A 358 20.78 -60.83 -7.82
C MET A 358 19.76 -61.96 -8.06
N ASN A 359 18.96 -61.87 -9.13
CA ASN A 359 18.08 -62.97 -9.54
C ASN A 359 18.89 -64.19 -10.01
N ASP A 360 19.96 -63.97 -10.78
CA ASP A 360 20.87 -65.05 -11.21
C ASP A 360 21.61 -65.68 -10.01
N LEU A 361 22.01 -64.86 -9.04
CA LEU A 361 22.58 -65.34 -7.78
C LEU A 361 21.58 -66.19 -6.99
N SER A 362 20.32 -65.76 -6.92
CA SER A 362 19.25 -66.53 -6.26
C SER A 362 19.06 -67.91 -6.89
N ALA A 363 19.08 -68.00 -8.23
CA ALA A 363 19.01 -69.28 -8.94
C ALA A 363 20.22 -70.17 -8.61
N THR A 364 21.42 -69.59 -8.49
CA THR A 364 22.64 -70.32 -8.11
C THR A 364 22.57 -70.82 -6.67
N ILE A 365 22.02 -70.03 -5.75
CA ILE A 365 21.79 -70.40 -4.34
C ILE A 365 20.84 -71.61 -4.27
N GLU A 366 19.75 -71.62 -5.04
CA GLU A 366 18.84 -72.76 -5.12
C GLU A 366 19.53 -74.03 -5.66
N GLU A 367 20.41 -73.90 -6.66
CA GLU A 367 21.18 -75.02 -7.21
C GLU A 367 22.18 -75.58 -6.19
N VAL A 368 22.84 -74.71 -5.41
CA VAL A 368 23.71 -75.12 -4.29
C VAL A 368 22.91 -75.83 -3.21
N ALA A 369 21.73 -75.33 -2.83
CA ALA A 369 20.87 -75.97 -1.83
C ALA A 369 20.46 -77.39 -2.27
N SER A 370 20.03 -77.55 -3.53
CA SER A 370 19.68 -78.86 -4.08
C SER A 370 20.87 -79.83 -4.17
N SER A 371 22.05 -79.32 -4.55
CA SER A 371 23.28 -80.12 -4.59
C SER A 371 23.68 -80.58 -3.18
N THR A 372 23.51 -79.71 -2.19
CA THR A 372 23.81 -79.97 -0.78
C THR A 372 22.92 -81.09 -0.23
N GLU A 373 21.61 -81.07 -0.50
CA GLU A 373 20.68 -82.17 -0.17
C GLU A 373 21.11 -83.51 -0.77
N THR A 374 21.59 -83.49 -2.03
CA THR A 374 22.09 -84.70 -2.68
C THR A 374 23.32 -85.25 -1.97
N VAL A 375 24.25 -84.40 -1.54
CA VAL A 375 25.45 -84.82 -0.80
C VAL A 375 25.10 -85.35 0.58
N VAL A 376 24.12 -84.77 1.30
CA VAL A 376 23.61 -85.35 2.57
C VAL A 376 23.19 -86.80 2.36
N SER A 377 22.34 -87.05 1.36
CA SER A 377 21.84 -88.41 1.10
C SER A 377 22.96 -89.41 0.77
N VAL A 378 24.00 -88.96 0.06
CA VAL A 378 25.18 -89.81 -0.26
C VAL A 378 26.03 -90.06 0.99
N ALA A 379 26.21 -89.07 1.86
CA ALA A 379 26.94 -89.21 3.11
C ALA A 379 26.23 -90.20 4.06
N GLU A 380 24.90 -90.07 4.22
CA GLU A 380 24.08 -91.02 4.99
C GLU A 380 24.21 -92.45 4.45
N GLN A 381 24.08 -92.63 3.13
CA GLN A 381 24.25 -93.95 2.51
C GLN A 381 25.67 -94.50 2.68
N THR A 382 26.68 -93.64 2.69
CA THR A 382 28.08 -94.06 2.88
C THR A 382 28.31 -94.52 4.32
N ALA A 383 27.71 -93.84 5.30
CA ALA A 383 27.73 -94.25 6.70
C ALA A 383 27.03 -95.59 6.89
N ASP A 384 25.83 -95.78 6.32
CA ASP A 384 25.11 -97.06 6.39
C ASP A 384 25.94 -98.23 5.82
N ILE A 385 26.58 -98.03 4.66
CA ILE A 385 27.45 -99.05 4.03
C ILE A 385 28.69 -99.34 4.89
N ALA A 386 29.25 -98.32 5.54
CA ALA A 386 30.39 -98.48 6.42
C ALA A 386 30.02 -99.29 7.67
N ASP A 387 28.89 -98.96 8.30
CA ASP A 387 28.36 -99.67 9.46
C ASP A 387 28.05 -101.15 9.13
N GLU A 388 27.44 -101.44 7.97
CA GLU A 388 27.23 -102.80 7.48
C GLU A 388 28.56 -103.55 7.21
N GLY A 389 29.56 -102.84 6.72
CA GLY A 389 30.91 -103.36 6.47
C GLY A 389 31.63 -103.73 7.78
N GLU A 390 31.52 -102.88 8.79
CA GLU A 390 32.03 -103.11 10.14
C GLU A 390 31.38 -104.33 10.79
N GLU A 391 30.04 -104.44 10.77
CA GLU A 391 29.31 -105.61 11.31
C GLU A 391 29.74 -106.91 10.60
N THR A 392 29.94 -106.85 9.28
CA THR A 392 30.41 -108.00 8.49
C THR A 392 31.84 -108.41 8.88
N ALA A 393 32.72 -107.44 9.13
CA ALA A 393 34.09 -107.70 9.56
C ALA A 393 34.12 -108.29 10.97
N GLU A 394 33.36 -107.74 11.92
CA GLU A 394 33.22 -108.29 13.28
C GLU A 394 32.70 -109.74 13.25
N ALA A 395 31.69 -110.03 12.44
CA ALA A 395 31.19 -111.38 12.26
C ALA A 395 32.26 -112.33 11.70
N ALA A 396 33.11 -111.85 10.78
CA ALA A 396 34.22 -112.64 10.24
C ALA A 396 35.33 -112.88 11.28
N ILE A 397 35.63 -111.92 12.15
CA ILE A 397 36.54 -112.10 13.30
C ILE A 397 36.04 -113.24 14.19
N GLY A 398 34.75 -113.25 14.54
CA GLY A 398 34.15 -114.34 15.31
C GLY A 398 34.29 -115.72 14.64
N ARG A 399 34.18 -115.79 13.30
CA ARG A 399 34.41 -117.04 12.54
C ARG A 399 35.87 -117.49 12.54
N VAL A 400 36.79 -116.53 12.52
CA VAL A 400 38.23 -116.78 12.62
C VAL A 400 38.57 -117.34 14.00
N GLU A 401 37.97 -116.81 15.07
CA GLU A 401 38.11 -117.35 16.43
C GLU A 401 37.58 -118.78 16.54
N GLU A 402 36.37 -119.06 16.03
CA GLU A 402 35.82 -120.43 15.96
C GLU A 402 36.77 -121.39 15.22
N SER A 403 37.42 -120.91 14.16
CA SER A 403 38.35 -121.71 13.36
C SER A 403 39.68 -121.96 14.09
N ARG A 404 40.18 -120.98 14.87
CA ARG A 404 41.35 -121.16 15.76
C ARG A 404 41.07 -122.24 16.81
N GLU A 405 39.91 -122.19 17.47
CA GLU A 405 39.52 -123.21 18.46
C GLU A 405 39.45 -124.62 17.85
N ALA A 406 38.94 -124.73 16.62
CA ALA A 406 38.89 -126.00 15.90
C ALA A 406 40.29 -126.54 15.55
N LEU A 407 41.23 -125.67 15.16
CA LEU A 407 42.62 -126.04 14.92
C LEU A 407 43.34 -126.48 16.20
N ASP A 408 43.16 -125.75 17.32
CA ASP A 408 43.71 -126.14 18.62
C ASP A 408 43.22 -127.53 19.04
N SER A 409 41.93 -127.80 18.85
CA SER A 409 41.36 -129.13 19.12
C SER A 409 41.92 -130.22 18.20
N ALA A 410 42.20 -129.90 16.93
CA ALA A 410 42.81 -130.83 15.99
C ALA A 410 44.26 -131.12 16.38
N ALA A 411 45.06 -130.09 16.71
CA ALA A 411 46.42 -130.21 17.22
C ALA A 411 46.47 -131.14 18.44
N GLY A 412 45.58 -130.93 19.42
CA GLY A 412 45.50 -131.77 20.61
C GLY A 412 45.09 -133.23 20.33
N THR A 413 44.32 -133.48 19.26
CA THR A 413 43.96 -134.85 18.85
C THR A 413 45.13 -135.55 18.16
N VAL A 414 45.88 -134.82 17.32
CA VAL A 414 47.08 -135.31 16.64
C VAL A 414 48.18 -135.63 17.65
N GLN A 415 48.37 -134.79 18.67
CA GLN A 415 49.30 -135.04 19.77
C GLN A 415 48.95 -136.34 20.53
N GLN A 416 47.67 -136.56 20.83
CA GLN A 416 47.23 -137.81 21.47
C GLN A 416 47.42 -139.05 20.58
N LEU A 417 47.39 -138.90 19.25
CA LEU A 417 47.68 -139.98 18.33
C LEU A 417 49.18 -140.31 18.35
N ASP A 418 50.04 -139.29 18.38
CA ASP A 418 51.50 -139.43 18.49
C ASP A 418 51.88 -140.21 19.76
N ASP A 419 51.37 -139.77 20.92
CA ASP A 419 51.58 -140.44 22.21
C ASP A 419 51.15 -141.92 22.17
N ARG A 420 50.01 -142.21 21.53
CA ARG A 420 49.51 -143.59 21.36
C ARG A 420 50.38 -144.43 20.44
N MET A 421 50.99 -143.83 19.42
CA MET A 421 51.90 -144.55 18.52
C MET A 421 53.21 -144.88 19.22
N GLU A 422 53.69 -144.01 20.11
CA GLU A 422 54.83 -144.28 21.00
C GLU A 422 54.51 -145.45 21.96
N ASP A 423 53.34 -145.43 22.62
CA ASP A 423 52.88 -146.54 23.47
C ASP A 423 52.81 -147.88 22.69
N ILE A 424 52.28 -147.85 21.46
CA ILE A 424 52.19 -149.06 20.61
C ILE A 424 53.61 -149.51 20.21
N GLY A 425 54.53 -148.59 19.93
CA GLY A 425 55.92 -148.89 19.63
C GLY A 425 56.59 -149.69 20.75
N GLU A 426 56.47 -149.24 22.00
CA GLU A 426 57.01 -149.97 23.17
C GLU A 426 56.43 -151.39 23.30
N ILE A 427 55.14 -151.57 22.99
CA ILE A 427 54.50 -152.89 23.02
C ILE A 427 55.06 -153.79 21.90
N VAL A 428 55.28 -153.24 20.70
CA VAL A 428 55.80 -153.98 19.55
C VAL A 428 57.26 -154.38 19.77
N ASP A 429 58.08 -153.50 20.36
CA ASP A 429 59.45 -153.83 20.79
C ASP A 429 59.46 -154.99 21.79
N LEU A 430 58.58 -154.97 22.79
CA LEU A 430 58.42 -156.07 23.74
C LEU A 430 58.00 -157.38 23.06
N ILE A 431 57.12 -157.32 22.07
CA ILE A 431 56.71 -158.51 21.29
C ILE A 431 57.92 -159.04 20.50
N GLY A 432 58.72 -158.16 19.90
CA GLY A 432 59.97 -158.51 19.21
C GLY A 432 60.97 -159.20 20.14
N ASP A 433 61.19 -158.66 21.34
CA ASP A 433 62.06 -159.25 22.37
C ASP A 433 61.56 -160.64 22.81
N ILE A 434 60.24 -160.79 22.98
CA ILE A 434 59.63 -162.08 23.34
C ILE A 434 59.78 -163.08 22.20
N ALA A 435 59.59 -162.66 20.95
CA ALA A 435 59.78 -163.50 19.76
C ALA A 435 61.24 -163.97 19.65
N GLU A 436 62.22 -163.09 19.86
CA GLU A 436 63.64 -163.44 19.84
C GLU A 436 63.99 -164.44 20.96
N GLN A 437 63.52 -164.18 22.18
CA GLN A 437 63.69 -165.11 23.30
C GLN A 437 63.03 -166.46 23.03
N THR A 438 61.85 -166.47 22.41
CA THR A 438 61.13 -167.70 22.05
C THR A 438 61.86 -168.47 20.96
N ASN A 439 62.41 -167.78 19.95
CA ASN A 439 63.26 -168.35 18.92
C ASN A 439 64.54 -168.98 19.51
N LEU A 440 65.21 -168.29 20.45
CA LEU A 440 66.37 -168.81 21.17
C LEU A 440 66.03 -170.00 22.06
N LEU A 441 64.88 -169.99 22.74
CA LEU A 441 64.39 -171.12 23.53
C LEU A 441 64.07 -172.33 22.64
N ALA A 442 63.42 -172.11 21.51
CA ALA A 442 63.10 -173.14 20.52
C ALA A 442 64.37 -173.72 19.87
N LEU A 443 65.34 -172.88 19.54
CA LEU A 443 66.66 -173.30 19.04
C LEU A 443 67.41 -174.14 20.06
N ASN A 444 67.43 -173.73 21.33
CA ASN A 444 68.03 -174.52 22.42
C ASN A 444 67.30 -175.85 22.63
N ALA A 445 65.96 -175.88 22.53
CA ALA A 445 65.17 -177.09 22.62
C ALA A 445 65.43 -178.05 21.45
N ASN A 446 65.60 -177.53 20.23
CA ASN A 446 66.00 -178.29 19.04
C ASN A 446 67.41 -178.90 19.18
N ILE A 447 68.36 -178.12 19.68
CA ILE A 447 69.73 -178.60 19.96
C ILE A 447 69.71 -179.72 21.00
N GLU A 448 68.91 -179.59 22.06
CA GLU A 448 68.81 -180.62 23.12
C GLU A 448 68.06 -181.87 22.63
N ALA A 449 67.04 -181.72 21.78
CA ALA A 449 66.36 -182.83 21.10
C ALA A 449 67.31 -183.60 20.17
N ALA A 450 68.20 -182.91 19.44
CA ALA A 450 69.24 -183.52 18.62
C ALA A 450 70.34 -184.22 19.45
N ARG A 451 70.66 -183.70 20.66
CA ARG A 451 71.60 -184.32 21.61
C ARG A 451 71.07 -185.57 22.30
N ALA A 452 69.78 -185.64 22.59
CA ALA A 452 69.15 -186.78 23.25
C ALA A 452 68.96 -188.01 22.32
N GLY A 453 69.22 -187.89 21.01
CA GLY A 453 68.99 -188.89 19.96
C GLY A 453 69.84 -190.17 20.00
N GLY A 454 70.41 -190.55 21.14
CA GLY A 454 71.18 -191.79 21.34
C GLY A 454 70.39 -192.97 21.93
N SER A 455 69.14 -192.80 22.39
CA SER A 455 68.38 -193.89 23.04
C SER A 455 66.86 -193.71 22.97
N GLY A 456 66.22 -194.36 21.99
CA GLY A 456 64.76 -194.58 21.95
C GLY A 456 63.97 -193.49 21.21
N GLY A 457 63.13 -193.88 20.23
CA GLY A 457 62.49 -193.03 19.22
C GLY A 457 61.41 -192.04 19.67
N GLY A 458 61.51 -191.46 20.88
CA GLY A 458 60.68 -190.34 21.34
C GLY A 458 61.27 -188.95 21.03
N SER A 459 62.49 -188.87 20.50
CA SER A 459 63.21 -187.61 20.23
C SER A 459 62.75 -186.87 18.97
N ASP A 460 62.18 -187.56 17.97
CA ASP A 460 61.74 -186.92 16.71
C ASP A 460 60.52 -186.00 16.90
N GLY A 461 59.57 -186.38 17.76
CA GLY A 461 58.35 -185.58 17.97
C GLY A 461 58.62 -184.25 18.69
N PHE A 462 59.63 -184.20 19.56
CA PHE A 462 59.98 -182.99 20.32
C PHE A 462 60.77 -181.98 19.46
N ALA A 463 61.62 -182.47 18.55
CA ALA A 463 62.30 -181.64 17.56
C ALA A 463 61.31 -180.98 16.59
N VAL A 464 60.30 -181.71 16.11
CA VAL A 464 59.27 -181.15 15.22
C VAL A 464 58.49 -180.01 15.91
N VAL A 465 58.15 -180.15 17.19
CA VAL A 465 57.47 -179.08 17.94
C VAL A 465 58.40 -177.88 18.18
N ALA A 466 59.68 -178.11 18.46
CA ALA A 466 60.65 -177.04 18.61
C ALA A 466 60.90 -176.28 17.29
N ASP A 467 60.96 -176.96 16.14
CA ASP A 467 61.01 -176.32 14.81
C ASP A 467 59.74 -175.51 14.52
N GLU A 468 58.55 -176.02 14.87
CA GLU A 468 57.29 -175.28 14.70
C GLU A 468 57.24 -174.01 15.57
N VAL A 469 57.69 -174.09 16.83
CA VAL A 469 57.76 -172.91 17.72
C VAL A 469 58.82 -171.91 17.25
N LYS A 470 59.94 -172.41 16.70
CA LYS A 470 60.99 -171.58 16.09
C LYS A 470 60.42 -170.80 14.90
N GLN A 471 59.71 -171.48 14.01
CA GLN A 471 59.07 -170.87 12.85
C GLN A 471 58.00 -169.84 13.28
N LEU A 472 57.15 -170.15 14.26
CA LEU A 472 56.17 -169.19 14.79
C LEU A 472 56.83 -167.95 15.40
N ALA A 473 57.97 -168.13 16.08
CA ALA A 473 58.73 -167.04 16.65
C ALA A 473 59.38 -166.16 15.58
N GLU A 474 59.94 -166.76 14.52
CA GLU A 474 60.45 -166.04 13.34
C GLU A 474 59.31 -165.27 12.62
N GLU A 475 58.15 -165.89 12.40
CA GLU A 475 56.97 -165.22 11.82
C GLU A 475 56.43 -164.09 12.72
N THR A 476 56.49 -164.25 14.05
CA THR A 476 56.10 -163.20 15.02
C THR A 476 57.10 -162.04 15.00
N GLN A 477 58.39 -162.33 14.84
CA GLN A 477 59.44 -161.32 14.70
C GLN A 477 59.23 -160.51 13.41
N ASP A 478 59.01 -161.19 12.29
CA ASP A 478 58.76 -160.55 10.99
C ASP A 478 57.50 -159.66 11.05
N ALA A 479 56.42 -160.15 11.69
CA ALA A 479 55.20 -159.38 11.88
C ALA A 479 55.40 -158.17 12.82
N ALA A 480 56.22 -158.30 13.87
CA ALA A 480 56.55 -157.19 14.75
C ALA A 480 57.32 -156.09 14.00
N THR A 481 58.31 -156.47 13.17
CA THR A 481 59.04 -155.52 12.31
C THR A 481 58.12 -154.83 11.30
N GLU A 482 57.17 -155.54 10.68
CA GLU A 482 56.19 -154.92 9.77
C GLU A 482 55.29 -153.91 10.50
N ILE A 483 54.89 -154.19 11.75
CA ILE A 483 54.13 -153.23 12.57
C ILE A 483 54.99 -152.03 12.97
N GLU A 484 56.27 -152.24 13.31
CA GLU A 484 57.23 -151.16 13.62
C GLU A 484 57.38 -150.19 12.43
N GLU A 485 57.50 -150.71 11.21
CA GLU A 485 57.52 -149.90 9.98
C GLU A 485 56.21 -149.09 9.80
N LEU A 486 55.04 -149.69 10.09
CA LEU A 486 53.75 -148.99 10.04
C LEU A 486 53.62 -147.89 11.10
N ILE A 487 54.14 -148.12 12.30
CA ILE A 487 54.17 -147.11 13.38
C ILE A 487 55.06 -145.94 12.94
N GLY A 488 56.27 -146.21 12.46
CA GLY A 488 57.18 -145.17 11.99
C GLY A 488 56.59 -144.35 10.83
N ALA A 489 55.91 -145.00 9.88
CA ALA A 489 55.17 -144.31 8.82
C ALA A 489 54.02 -143.43 9.36
N THR A 490 53.31 -143.92 10.39
CA THR A 490 52.19 -143.19 11.01
C THR A 490 52.67 -142.01 11.86
N GLN A 491 53.77 -142.16 12.60
CA GLN A 491 54.43 -141.07 13.33
C GLN A 491 54.90 -139.99 12.35
N SER A 492 55.57 -140.37 11.25
CA SER A 492 55.99 -139.39 10.22
C SER A 492 54.80 -138.66 9.58
N GLN A 493 53.67 -139.35 9.36
CA GLN A 493 52.44 -138.71 8.89
C GLN A 493 51.84 -137.75 9.94
N THR A 494 51.94 -138.10 11.22
CA THR A 494 51.49 -137.29 12.35
C THR A 494 52.31 -136.02 12.47
N GLU A 495 53.65 -136.11 12.39
CA GLU A 495 54.56 -134.96 12.32
C GLU A 495 54.21 -134.01 11.16
N GLY A 496 54.01 -134.55 9.95
CA GLY A 496 53.59 -133.75 8.80
C GLY A 496 52.23 -133.08 8.98
N THR A 497 51.32 -133.72 9.72
CA THR A 497 50.01 -133.14 10.07
C THR A 497 50.16 -132.01 11.08
N VAL A 498 51.06 -132.14 12.07
CA VAL A 498 51.37 -131.06 13.04
C VAL A 498 51.93 -129.84 12.31
N GLU A 499 52.85 -130.02 11.36
CA GLU A 499 53.36 -128.89 10.55
C GLU A 499 52.25 -128.21 9.74
N ALA A 500 51.34 -128.99 9.15
CA ALA A 500 50.19 -128.44 8.42
C ALA A 500 49.24 -127.65 9.34
N VAL A 501 48.98 -128.12 10.57
CA VAL A 501 48.17 -127.41 11.55
C VAL A 501 48.83 -126.10 11.98
N ARG A 502 50.14 -126.10 12.27
CA ARG A 502 50.88 -124.85 12.58
C ARG A 502 50.82 -123.84 11.45
N SER A 503 51.00 -124.29 10.21
CA SER A 503 50.87 -123.41 9.05
C SER A 503 49.44 -122.88 8.89
N ALA A 504 48.43 -123.69 9.20
CA ALA A 504 47.04 -123.22 9.20
C ALA A 504 46.80 -122.16 10.30
N GLU A 505 47.33 -122.35 11.51
CA GLU A 505 47.26 -121.36 12.60
C GLU A 505 47.89 -120.02 12.20
N GLU A 506 49.08 -120.03 11.60
CA GLU A 506 49.74 -118.81 11.10
C GLU A 506 48.89 -118.09 10.05
N ASN A 507 48.31 -118.85 9.10
CA ASN A 507 47.45 -118.28 8.06
C ASN A 507 46.15 -117.71 8.64
N ILE A 508 45.55 -118.40 9.63
CA ILE A 508 44.35 -117.89 10.31
C ILE A 508 44.68 -116.64 11.11
N ALA A 509 45.86 -116.56 11.73
CA ALA A 509 46.29 -115.36 12.43
C ALA A 509 46.47 -114.17 11.50
N ALA A 510 47.18 -114.34 10.39
CA ALA A 510 47.30 -113.30 9.37
C ALA A 510 45.93 -112.90 8.77
N GLY A 511 45.00 -113.87 8.66
CA GLY A 511 43.63 -113.61 8.24
C GLY A 511 42.84 -112.78 9.26
N ALA A 512 43.02 -113.04 10.56
CA ALA A 512 42.42 -112.25 11.63
C ALA A 512 42.85 -110.79 11.55
N ASP A 513 44.17 -110.56 11.50
CA ASP A 513 44.77 -109.22 11.43
C ASP A 513 44.24 -108.44 10.22
N ALA A 514 44.12 -109.10 9.06
CA ALA A 514 43.59 -108.48 7.85
C ALA A 514 42.09 -108.11 7.93
N VAL A 515 41.30 -108.83 8.72
CA VAL A 515 39.89 -108.51 8.95
C VAL A 515 39.74 -107.40 9.99
N GLU A 516 40.56 -107.38 11.04
CA GLU A 516 40.65 -106.24 11.96
C GLU A 516 41.02 -104.94 11.23
N ASP A 517 42.04 -104.97 10.37
CA ASP A 517 42.42 -103.83 9.53
C ASP A 517 41.25 -103.34 8.65
N ALA A 518 40.39 -104.27 8.18
CA ALA A 518 39.22 -103.93 7.39
C ALA A 518 38.10 -103.31 8.25
N ALA A 519 37.87 -103.81 9.46
CA ALA A 519 36.93 -103.22 10.42
C ALA A 519 37.33 -101.78 10.77
N ASP A 520 38.61 -101.55 11.09
CA ASP A 520 39.17 -100.23 11.36
C ASP A 520 39.01 -99.28 10.16
N ALA A 521 39.16 -99.80 8.93
CA ALA A 521 38.94 -99.03 7.72
C ALA A 521 37.46 -98.59 7.57
N PHE A 522 36.50 -99.46 7.86
CA PHE A 522 35.08 -99.12 7.82
C PHE A 522 34.69 -98.10 8.90
N ALA A 523 35.17 -98.26 10.13
CA ALA A 523 34.96 -97.28 11.20
C ALA A 523 35.44 -95.87 10.79
N ARG A 524 36.61 -95.79 10.15
CA ARG A 524 37.13 -94.53 9.60
C ARG A 524 36.28 -93.97 8.45
N VAL A 525 35.68 -94.82 7.61
CA VAL A 525 34.77 -94.35 6.55
C VAL A 525 33.50 -93.75 7.17
N SER A 526 32.93 -94.38 8.20
CA SER A 526 31.78 -93.87 8.95
C SER A 526 32.09 -92.50 9.59
N GLU A 527 33.27 -92.34 10.22
CA GLU A 527 33.71 -91.05 10.78
C GLU A 527 33.84 -89.95 9.70
N ASN A 528 34.47 -90.26 8.56
CA ASN A 528 34.59 -89.30 7.45
C ASN A 528 33.21 -88.92 6.84
N ALA A 529 32.27 -89.86 6.80
CA ALA A 529 30.91 -89.59 6.33
C ALA A 529 30.18 -88.64 7.29
N ALA A 530 30.34 -88.82 8.60
CA ALA A 530 29.80 -87.92 9.62
C ALA A 530 30.41 -86.50 9.55
N GLU A 531 31.73 -86.39 9.32
CA GLU A 531 32.40 -85.10 9.13
C GLU A 531 31.91 -84.39 7.85
N THR A 532 31.65 -85.17 6.78
CA THR A 532 31.06 -84.65 5.54
C THR A 532 29.66 -84.09 5.77
N ASP A 533 28.81 -84.81 6.52
CA ASP A 533 27.47 -84.36 6.90
C ASP A 533 27.51 -83.07 7.74
N GLU A 534 28.45 -82.94 8.69
CA GLU A 534 28.63 -81.70 9.46
C GLU A 534 29.03 -80.52 8.57
N GLY A 535 30.02 -80.70 7.69
CA GLY A 535 30.45 -79.66 6.76
C GLY A 535 29.32 -79.22 5.82
N ILE A 536 28.48 -80.15 5.39
CA ILE A 536 27.30 -79.88 4.56
C ILE A 536 26.24 -79.07 5.31
N ARG A 537 26.00 -79.33 6.60
CA ARG A 537 25.11 -78.49 7.43
C ARG A 537 25.63 -77.07 7.60
N GLU A 538 26.94 -76.85 7.57
CA GLU A 538 27.53 -75.51 7.57
C GLU A 538 27.30 -74.80 6.23
N ILE A 539 27.49 -75.50 5.11
CA ILE A 539 27.19 -74.98 3.78
C ILE A 539 25.72 -74.59 3.68
N SER A 540 24.79 -75.44 4.12
CA SER A 540 23.35 -75.13 4.09
C SER A 540 23.01 -73.85 4.85
N ARG A 541 23.59 -73.63 6.04
CA ARG A 541 23.39 -72.40 6.81
C ARG A 541 23.94 -71.17 6.07
N ALA A 542 25.12 -71.29 5.47
CA ALA A 542 25.70 -70.20 4.69
C ALA A 542 24.87 -69.89 3.43
N THR A 543 24.27 -70.90 2.79
CA THR A 543 23.36 -70.76 1.66
C THR A 543 22.07 -70.03 2.06
N ASP A 544 21.48 -70.36 3.22
CA ASP A 544 20.32 -69.64 3.75
C ASP A 544 20.63 -68.16 4.06
N ASP A 545 21.78 -67.88 4.68
CA ASP A 545 22.24 -66.50 4.95
C ASP A 545 22.49 -65.70 3.66
N GLN A 546 23.03 -66.36 2.62
CA GLN A 546 23.20 -65.77 1.29
C GLN A 546 21.86 -65.45 0.62
N ALA A 547 20.86 -66.32 0.76
CA ALA A 547 19.51 -66.07 0.23
C ALA A 547 18.91 -64.81 0.85
N ALA A 548 18.94 -64.71 2.19
CA ALA A 548 18.43 -63.55 2.91
C ALA A 548 19.18 -62.25 2.53
N SER A 549 20.50 -62.31 2.39
CA SER A 549 21.32 -61.16 1.98
C SER A 549 21.02 -60.72 0.54
N THR A 550 20.70 -61.67 -0.34
CA THR A 550 20.34 -61.40 -1.73
C THR A 550 18.99 -60.68 -1.81
N GLU A 551 17.98 -61.15 -1.05
CA GLU A 551 16.68 -60.48 -0.93
C GLU A 551 16.82 -59.05 -0.38
N GLU A 552 17.65 -58.85 0.66
CA GLU A 552 17.92 -57.51 1.21
C GLU A 552 18.58 -56.60 0.17
N THR A 553 19.52 -57.12 -0.61
CA THR A 553 20.21 -56.36 -1.66
C THR A 553 19.25 -55.93 -2.78
N VAL A 554 18.32 -56.81 -3.18
CA VAL A 554 17.27 -56.46 -4.15
C VAL A 554 16.38 -55.35 -3.59
N SER A 555 15.92 -55.46 -2.35
CA SER A 555 15.10 -54.42 -1.71
C SER A 555 15.82 -53.08 -1.64
N MET A 556 17.11 -53.06 -1.32
CA MET A 556 17.92 -51.84 -1.33
C MET A 556 18.06 -51.27 -2.74
N ALA A 557 18.26 -52.12 -3.76
CA ALA A 557 18.36 -51.66 -5.15
C ALA A 557 17.05 -51.01 -5.63
N GLU A 558 15.90 -51.59 -5.27
CA GLU A 558 14.58 -51.03 -5.57
C GLU A 558 14.36 -49.67 -4.88
N GLU A 559 14.73 -49.53 -3.60
CA GLU A 559 14.63 -48.26 -2.86
C GLU A 559 15.49 -47.16 -3.51
N VAL A 560 16.74 -47.48 -3.88
CA VAL A 560 17.60 -46.51 -4.57
C VAL A 560 17.03 -46.17 -5.95
N ALA A 561 16.40 -47.11 -6.66
CA ALA A 561 15.80 -46.85 -7.96
C ALA A 561 14.59 -45.90 -7.85
N GLU A 562 13.81 -46.01 -6.77
CA GLU A 562 12.74 -45.06 -6.44
C GLU A 562 13.30 -43.67 -6.13
N ILE A 563 14.36 -43.59 -5.32
CA ILE A 563 15.05 -42.32 -5.00
C ILE A 563 15.60 -41.66 -6.26
N SER A 564 16.23 -42.42 -7.16
CA SER A 564 16.71 -41.91 -8.44
C SER A 564 15.55 -41.42 -9.31
N GLY A 565 14.41 -42.11 -9.33
CA GLY A 565 13.20 -41.64 -10.01
C GLY A 565 12.73 -40.28 -9.47
N SER A 566 12.62 -40.14 -8.15
CA SER A 566 12.27 -38.86 -7.51
C SER A 566 13.32 -37.76 -7.77
N THR A 567 14.60 -38.13 -7.89
CA THR A 567 15.67 -37.17 -8.17
C THR A 567 15.56 -36.62 -9.59
N ALA A 568 15.20 -37.46 -10.57
CA ALA A 568 14.94 -37.02 -11.94
C ALA A 568 13.71 -36.09 -12.00
N ASP A 569 12.61 -36.44 -11.32
CA ASP A 569 11.41 -35.61 -11.26
C ASP A 569 11.68 -34.23 -10.62
N GLU A 570 12.45 -34.20 -9.52
CA GLU A 570 12.81 -32.95 -8.84
C GLU A 570 13.77 -32.11 -9.70
N ALA A 571 14.68 -32.76 -10.43
CA ALA A 571 15.55 -32.08 -11.38
C ALA A 571 14.72 -31.41 -12.49
N ASP A 572 13.75 -32.10 -13.08
CA ASP A 572 12.85 -31.50 -14.08
C ASP A 572 12.11 -30.27 -13.52
N ALA A 573 11.63 -30.34 -12.27
CA ALA A 573 10.95 -29.21 -11.62
C ALA A 573 11.89 -28.01 -11.40
N VAL A 574 13.15 -28.25 -11.03
CA VAL A 574 14.15 -27.17 -10.87
C VAL A 574 14.53 -26.58 -12.23
N ALA A 575 14.59 -27.38 -13.30
CA ALA A 575 14.82 -26.90 -14.65
C ALA A 575 13.69 -25.98 -15.12
N GLU A 576 12.43 -26.34 -14.88
CA GLU A 576 11.27 -25.49 -15.17
C GLU A 576 11.34 -24.16 -14.39
N ALA A 577 11.68 -24.21 -13.10
CA ALA A 577 11.85 -23.01 -12.29
C ALA A 577 13.01 -22.11 -12.78
N ALA A 578 14.10 -22.69 -13.29
CA ALA A 578 15.21 -21.94 -13.89
C ALA A 578 14.77 -21.23 -15.18
N ASP A 579 13.95 -21.87 -16.02
CA ASP A 579 13.37 -21.28 -17.23
C ASP A 579 12.39 -20.13 -16.91
N GLU A 580 11.54 -20.30 -15.89
CA GLU A 580 10.68 -19.23 -15.39
C GLU A 580 11.51 -18.05 -14.86
N GLN A 581 12.59 -18.33 -14.14
CA GLN A 581 13.50 -17.30 -13.64
C GLN A 581 14.17 -16.53 -14.77
N LEU A 582 14.64 -17.21 -15.83
CA LEU A 582 15.20 -16.56 -17.03
C LEU A 582 14.18 -15.63 -17.70
N THR A 583 12.91 -16.04 -17.75
CA THR A 583 11.82 -15.21 -18.27
C THR A 583 11.63 -13.95 -17.42
N ALA A 584 11.57 -14.09 -16.10
CA ALA A 584 11.45 -12.95 -15.17
C ALA A 584 12.66 -11.99 -15.26
N MET A 585 13.87 -12.54 -15.45
CA MET A 585 15.08 -11.73 -15.68
C MET A 585 14.97 -10.91 -16.98
N SER A 586 14.45 -11.49 -18.07
CA SER A 586 14.22 -10.77 -19.32
C SER A 586 13.25 -9.59 -19.17
N GLU A 587 12.18 -9.79 -18.39
CA GLU A 587 11.20 -8.74 -18.06
C GLU A 587 11.84 -7.63 -17.20
N ALA A 588 12.64 -8.01 -16.20
CA ALA A 588 13.36 -7.06 -15.35
C ALA A 588 14.36 -6.20 -16.14
N THR A 589 15.12 -6.80 -17.06
CA THR A 589 16.01 -6.08 -17.97
C THR A 589 15.24 -5.07 -18.83
N THR A 590 14.08 -5.48 -19.36
CA THR A 590 13.23 -4.58 -20.16
C THR A 590 12.70 -3.41 -19.33
N ALA A 591 12.26 -3.67 -18.09
CA ALA A 591 11.77 -2.64 -17.18
C ALA A 591 12.89 -1.66 -16.77
N ALA A 592 14.07 -2.16 -16.43
CA ALA A 592 15.23 -1.34 -16.09
C ALA A 592 15.70 -0.50 -17.28
N GLY A 593 15.72 -1.07 -18.50
CA GLY A 593 16.01 -0.33 -19.73
C GLY A 593 15.02 0.81 -19.97
N SER A 594 13.73 0.58 -19.73
CA SER A 594 12.70 1.63 -19.84
C SER A 594 12.85 2.74 -18.78
N LEU A 595 13.23 2.38 -17.56
CA LEU A 595 13.52 3.36 -16.49
C LEU A 595 14.74 4.22 -16.83
N ALA A 596 15.80 3.61 -17.36
CA ALA A 596 16.99 4.32 -17.82
C ALA A 596 16.64 5.33 -18.93
N GLU A 597 15.85 4.92 -19.94
CA GLU A 597 15.41 5.81 -21.03
C GLU A 597 14.53 6.97 -20.51
N GLN A 598 13.61 6.69 -19.56
CA GLN A 598 12.79 7.73 -18.94
C GLN A 598 13.62 8.71 -18.11
N ALA A 599 14.62 8.22 -17.39
CA ALA A 599 15.53 9.04 -16.60
C ALA A 599 16.44 9.91 -17.49
N GLU A 600 16.94 9.36 -18.59
CA GLU A 600 17.72 10.13 -19.58
C GLU A 600 16.86 11.22 -20.23
N ARG A 601 15.61 10.90 -20.58
CA ARG A 601 14.65 11.87 -21.12
C ARG A 601 14.33 12.98 -20.11
N LEU A 602 14.09 12.64 -18.85
CA LEU A 602 13.88 13.63 -17.77
C LEU A 602 15.12 14.50 -17.58
N GLY A 603 16.31 13.90 -17.57
CA GLY A 603 17.58 14.61 -17.51
C GLY A 603 17.74 15.59 -18.68
N SER A 604 17.35 15.20 -19.89
CA SER A 604 17.37 16.09 -21.06
C SER A 604 16.40 17.25 -20.92
N LEU A 605 15.16 17.02 -20.46
CA LEU A 605 14.17 18.09 -20.27
C LEU A 605 14.60 19.10 -19.21
N VAL A 606 15.30 18.66 -18.16
CA VAL A 606 15.78 19.55 -17.10
C VAL A 606 17.10 20.24 -17.48
N ARG A 607 17.85 19.75 -18.47
CA ARG A 607 19.01 20.45 -19.04
C ARG A 607 18.63 21.73 -19.79
N ASP A 608 17.39 21.84 -20.27
CA ASP A 608 16.91 23.06 -20.93
C ASP A 608 16.81 24.24 -19.95
N PHE A 609 16.81 23.97 -18.63
CA PHE A 609 16.87 24.99 -17.59
C PHE A 609 18.31 25.24 -17.13
N ASN A 610 18.76 26.50 -17.22
CA ASN A 610 20.05 26.93 -16.74
C ASN A 610 20.00 27.16 -15.23
N VAL A 611 20.93 26.57 -14.49
CA VAL A 611 20.89 26.41 -13.04
C VAL A 611 22.23 26.74 -12.41
N SER A 612 22.23 27.22 -11.17
CA SER A 612 23.41 27.83 -10.55
C SER A 612 24.46 26.77 -10.15
N GLY A 613 24.05 25.50 -10.04
CA GLY A 613 24.86 24.36 -9.61
C GLY A 613 25.57 23.58 -10.73
N GLY A 614 25.78 24.18 -11.90
CA GLY A 614 26.54 23.56 -13.00
C GLY A 614 28.06 23.55 -12.76
N GLY A 615 28.56 22.73 -11.84
CA GLY A 615 29.99 22.42 -11.79
C GLY A 615 30.54 22.10 -10.40
N THR A 616 30.62 20.82 -10.06
CA THR A 616 31.79 20.16 -9.46
C THR A 616 31.41 18.70 -9.19
N GLY A 617 31.67 17.82 -10.15
CA GLY A 617 31.86 16.41 -9.81
C GLY A 617 33.13 16.30 -8.97
N PRO A 618 33.09 15.76 -7.74
CA PRO A 618 34.32 15.31 -7.12
C PRO A 618 34.78 14.06 -7.85
N ALA A 619 36.04 14.11 -8.29
CA ALA A 619 36.76 13.02 -8.91
C ALA A 619 36.53 11.69 -8.17
N SER A 620 36.30 10.65 -8.95
CA SER A 620 36.36 9.24 -8.56
C SER A 620 37.65 8.99 -7.75
N GLY A 621 37.51 8.94 -6.43
CA GLY A 621 38.51 8.32 -5.57
C GLY A 621 38.34 6.80 -5.69
N PRO A 622 39.43 6.02 -5.88
CA PRO A 622 39.31 4.57 -5.92
C PRO A 622 38.87 4.08 -4.54
N GLY A 623 37.66 3.54 -4.45
CA GLY A 623 37.19 2.85 -3.25
C GLY A 623 38.14 1.69 -2.92
N PRO A 624 38.47 1.45 -1.64
CA PRO A 624 39.35 0.36 -1.27
C PRO A 624 38.69 -0.97 -1.64
N SER A 625 39.43 -1.76 -2.43
CA SER A 625 39.19 -3.17 -2.69
C SER A 625 38.69 -3.87 -1.43
N ALA A 626 37.42 -4.28 -1.45
CA ALA A 626 36.87 -5.20 -0.49
C ALA A 626 37.63 -6.53 -0.64
N ALA A 627 38.37 -6.88 0.40
CA ALA A 627 39.03 -8.17 0.51
C ALA A 627 37.97 -9.28 0.43
N VAL A 628 37.90 -9.93 -0.74
CA VAL A 628 37.32 -11.27 -0.86
C VAL A 628 38.28 -12.20 -0.13
N GLY A 629 37.86 -12.65 1.05
CA GLY A 629 38.52 -13.75 1.75
C GLY A 629 38.42 -15.01 0.89
N ASP A 630 39.57 -15.44 0.38
CA ASP A 630 39.81 -16.79 -0.13
C ASP A 630 39.52 -17.78 1.00
N GLY A 631 38.32 -18.38 0.95
CA GLY A 631 37.94 -19.54 1.73
C GLY A 631 38.68 -20.74 1.17
N GLY A 632 39.72 -21.16 1.89
CA GLY A 632 40.60 -22.24 1.50
C GLY A 632 39.87 -23.55 1.20
N GLN A 633 40.25 -24.16 0.07
CA GLN A 633 40.12 -25.59 -0.16
C GLN A 633 41.40 -26.32 0.27
N ARG A 634 41.24 -27.15 1.30
CA ARG A 634 41.88 -28.44 1.57
C ARG A 634 40.73 -29.23 2.23
N GLU A 635 40.21 -30.31 1.65
CA GLU A 635 40.83 -31.58 1.26
C GLU A 635 39.95 -32.28 0.21
#